data_AF-A0A327U0J7-F1
#
_entry.id   AF-A0A327U0J7-F1
#
_cell.length_a   1.000
_cell.length_b   1.000
_cell.length_c   1.000
_cell.angle_alpha   90.00
_cell.angle_beta   90.00
_cell.angle_gamma   90.00
#
_symmetry.space_group_name_H-M   'P 1'
#
loop_
_entity.id
_entity.type
_entity.pdbx_description
1 polymer ?
#
loop_
_entity_poly.entity_id
_entity_poly.type
_entity_poly.pdbx_seq_one_letter_code
_entity_poly.pdbx_strand_id
1 'polypeptide(L)'
;MAWPNSTEPPAHDWCRPASGEIALQVASDLHKSKRTLECFFSEAQPKSYARLEEVVQQYRASGVRAHVHRGEVDGVLDQVVERAVREPLFLFLDPCGLVLPQDRLVEVLAQKRRGTRPATELLMNFSMMAVWRLGGHVRSPRGNEKSPQRFDDV
;
A
#
# COMPACT_ATOMS: atom_id res chain seq x y z
N MET A 1 9.06 3.19 49.50
CA MET A 1 7.93 3.58 48.63
C MET A 1 8.20 2.95 47.28
N ALA A 2 7.51 1.85 46.96
CA ALA A 2 7.78 1.06 45.76
C ALA A 2 7.09 1.69 44.55
N TRP A 3 7.82 1.79 43.44
CA TRP A 3 7.30 2.20 42.14
C TRP A 3 6.56 1.00 41.52
N PRO A 4 5.33 1.15 40.99
CA PRO A 4 4.66 0.04 40.33
C PRO A 4 5.32 -0.26 38.98
N ASN A 5 5.60 -1.54 38.81
CA ASN A 5 6.02 -2.18 37.57
C ASN A 5 4.83 -2.18 36.60
N SER A 6 4.87 -1.36 35.55
CA SER A 6 3.84 -1.33 34.49
C SER A 6 4.53 -1.48 33.14
N THR A 7 4.75 -2.73 32.72
CA THR A 7 5.28 -3.10 31.40
C THR A 7 4.19 -3.28 30.35
N GLU A 8 3.08 -2.55 30.44
CA GLU A 8 2.06 -2.54 29.39
C GLU A 8 1.86 -1.12 28.86
N PRO A 9 2.09 -0.87 27.56
CA PRO A 9 1.77 0.42 26.98
C PRO A 9 0.26 0.67 27.04
N PRO A 10 -0.19 1.91 27.30
CA PRO A 10 -1.61 2.21 27.43
C PRO A 10 -2.37 1.90 26.13
N ALA A 11 -3.51 1.22 26.27
CA ALA A 11 -4.45 0.92 25.20
C ALA A 11 -5.15 2.21 24.73
N HIS A 12 -4.47 3.04 23.94
CA HIS A 12 -5.04 4.29 23.43
C HIS A 12 -4.54 4.65 22.04
N ASP A 13 -4.73 3.80 21.02
CA ASP A 13 -4.62 4.26 19.62
C ASP A 13 -5.42 3.48 18.56
N TRP A 14 -6.39 2.64 18.95
CA TRP A 14 -7.11 1.75 18.02
C TRP A 14 -8.32 2.36 17.30
N CYS A 15 -8.59 3.66 17.47
CA CYS A 15 -9.82 4.30 16.96
C CYS A 15 -9.56 5.33 15.85
N ARG A 16 -8.42 5.22 15.14
CA ARG A 16 -8.13 6.06 13.98
C ARG A 16 -8.25 5.24 12.69
N PRO A 17 -8.95 5.74 11.66
CA PRO A 17 -9.00 5.11 10.36
C PRO A 17 -7.59 4.86 9.81
N ALA A 18 -7.34 3.64 9.34
CA ALA A 18 -6.13 3.33 8.59
C ALA A 18 -6.20 3.93 7.17
N SER A 19 -5.07 3.96 6.45
CA SER A 19 -4.97 4.54 5.10
C SER A 19 -6.06 4.06 4.14
N GLY A 20 -6.38 2.77 4.15
CA GLY A 20 -7.44 2.18 3.34
C GLY A 20 -8.83 2.76 3.67
N GLU A 21 -9.14 2.94 4.94
CA GLU A 21 -10.41 3.51 5.38
C GLU A 21 -10.49 5.01 5.08
N ILE A 22 -9.39 5.76 5.23
CA ILE A 22 -9.32 7.18 4.82
C ILE A 22 -9.64 7.33 3.34
N ALA A 23 -9.06 6.47 2.47
CA ALA A 23 -9.35 6.49 1.04
C ALA A 23 -10.83 6.20 0.74
N LEU A 24 -11.46 5.28 1.48
CA LEU A 24 -12.88 4.97 1.36
C LEU A 24 -13.79 6.12 1.81
N GLN A 25 -13.44 6.82 2.89
CA GLN A 25 -14.15 8.01 3.35
C GLN A 25 -14.13 9.10 2.27
N VAL A 26 -12.96 9.37 1.69
CA VAL A 26 -12.83 10.31 0.56
C VAL A 26 -13.66 9.84 -0.64
N ALA A 27 -13.61 8.55 -1.00
CA ALA A 27 -14.40 8.02 -2.10
C ALA A 27 -15.91 8.17 -1.87
N SER A 28 -16.38 7.97 -0.63
CA SER A 28 -17.77 8.18 -0.24
C SER A 28 -18.20 9.65 -0.38
N ASP A 29 -17.37 10.59 0.07
CA ASP A 29 -17.69 12.02 -0.03
C ASP A 29 -17.69 12.52 -1.48
N LEU A 30 -16.79 11.98 -2.30
CA LEU A 30 -16.79 12.23 -3.75
C LEU A 30 -18.05 11.66 -4.42
N HIS A 31 -18.47 10.45 -4.02
CA HIS A 31 -19.68 9.81 -4.53
C HIS A 31 -20.93 10.66 -4.28
N LYS A 32 -21.08 11.23 -3.07
CA LYS A 32 -22.16 12.18 -2.74
C LYS A 32 -22.18 13.39 -3.68
N SER A 33 -21.02 13.79 -4.18
CA SER A 33 -20.84 14.90 -5.14
C SER A 33 -20.87 14.45 -6.62
N LYS A 34 -21.36 13.23 -6.90
CA LYS A 34 -21.43 12.61 -8.24
C LYS A 34 -20.08 12.43 -8.94
N ARG A 35 -18.99 12.34 -8.17
CA ARG A 35 -17.65 11.99 -8.66
C ARG A 35 -17.31 10.57 -8.24
N THR A 36 -16.53 9.87 -9.06
CA THR A 36 -16.11 8.50 -8.77
C THR A 36 -14.62 8.47 -8.47
N LEU A 37 -14.28 7.92 -7.30
CA LEU A 37 -12.94 7.42 -6.99
C LEU A 37 -13.08 5.90 -6.90
N GLU A 38 -12.45 5.19 -7.83
CA GLU A 38 -12.39 3.72 -7.80
C GLU A 38 -11.14 3.29 -7.02
N CYS A 39 -11.34 2.58 -5.91
CA CYS A 39 -10.26 2.16 -5.03
C CYS A 39 -9.89 0.69 -5.27
N PHE A 40 -8.58 0.41 -5.30
CA PHE A 40 -8.05 -0.95 -5.32
C PHE A 40 -7.12 -1.11 -4.12
N PHE A 41 -7.37 -2.13 -3.30
CA PHE A 41 -6.57 -2.43 -2.12
C PHE A 41 -5.96 -3.82 -2.26
N SER A 42 -4.73 -3.97 -1.77
CA SER A 42 -4.03 -5.26 -1.72
C SER A 42 -3.57 -5.51 -0.29
N GLU A 43 -3.85 -6.70 0.23
CA GLU A 43 -3.43 -7.11 1.57
C GLU A 43 -3.16 -8.62 1.60
N ALA A 44 -1.92 -9.01 1.90
CA ALA A 44 -1.51 -10.40 1.93
C ALA A 44 -1.87 -11.10 3.25
N GLN A 45 -1.86 -10.38 4.38
CA GLN A 45 -2.09 -10.94 5.70
C GLN A 45 -3.57 -11.30 5.87
N PRO A 46 -3.93 -12.58 6.12
CA PRO A 46 -5.34 -13.02 6.10
C PRO A 46 -6.25 -12.30 7.09
N LYS A 47 -5.76 -12.00 8.30
CA LYS A 47 -6.53 -11.30 9.34
C LYS A 47 -6.78 -9.83 8.96
N SER A 48 -5.75 -9.15 8.47
CA SER A 48 -5.85 -7.77 7.99
C SER A 48 -6.77 -7.68 6.77
N TYR A 49 -6.64 -8.62 5.83
CA TYR A 49 -7.50 -8.73 4.65
C TYR A 49 -8.97 -8.90 5.04
N ALA A 50 -9.29 -9.81 5.96
CA ALA A 50 -10.67 -10.03 6.39
C ALA A 50 -11.27 -8.75 6.98
N ARG A 51 -10.49 -8.02 7.79
CA ARG A 51 -10.92 -6.74 8.36
C ARG A 51 -11.12 -5.66 7.30
N LEU A 52 -10.20 -5.56 6.34
CA LEU A 52 -10.29 -4.62 5.22
C LEU A 52 -11.53 -4.92 4.36
N GLU A 53 -11.81 -6.19 4.07
CA GLU A 53 -12.99 -6.60 3.31
C GLU A 53 -14.28 -6.24 4.04
N GLU A 54 -14.38 -6.46 5.36
CA GLU A 54 -15.52 -6.02 6.17
C GLU A 54 -15.80 -4.53 6.03
N VAL A 55 -14.76 -3.70 6.13
CA VAL A 55 -14.89 -2.24 5.97
C VAL A 55 -15.32 -1.90 4.54
N VAL A 56 -14.64 -2.45 3.53
CA VAL A 56 -14.93 -2.18 2.12
C VAL A 56 -16.36 -2.55 1.74
N GLN A 57 -16.89 -3.65 2.27
CA GLN A 57 -18.28 -4.07 2.02
C GLN A 57 -19.31 -3.02 2.46
N GLN A 58 -19.08 -2.32 3.58
CA GLN A 58 -19.95 -1.25 4.05
C GLN A 58 -19.99 -0.05 3.07
N TYR A 59 -18.83 0.30 2.51
CA TYR A 59 -18.73 1.37 1.51
C TYR A 59 -19.28 0.96 0.14
N ARG A 60 -19.08 -0.30 -0.28
CA ARG A 60 -19.70 -0.86 -1.50
C ARG A 60 -21.22 -0.80 -1.43
N ALA A 61 -21.81 -1.18 -0.30
CA ALA A 61 -23.25 -1.08 -0.07
C ALA A 61 -23.77 0.36 -0.17
N SER A 62 -22.89 1.35 0.04
CA SER A 62 -23.17 2.78 -0.08
C SER A 62 -22.86 3.36 -1.48
N GLY A 63 -22.54 2.52 -2.47
CA GLY A 63 -22.29 2.93 -3.86
C GLY A 63 -20.83 3.23 -4.21
N VAL A 64 -19.89 3.08 -3.27
CA VAL A 64 -18.46 3.28 -3.53
C VAL A 64 -17.90 2.13 -4.37
N ARG A 65 -17.13 2.45 -5.41
CA ARG A 65 -16.42 1.45 -6.21
C ARG A 65 -15.09 1.11 -5.55
N ALA A 66 -15.03 -0.01 -4.84
CA ALA A 66 -13.83 -0.46 -4.16
C ALA A 66 -13.58 -1.95 -4.40
N HIS A 67 -12.33 -2.35 -4.58
CA HIS A 67 -11.88 -3.72 -4.85
C HIS A 67 -10.82 -4.12 -3.83
N VAL A 68 -10.88 -5.36 -3.34
CA VAL A 68 -9.88 -5.88 -2.40
C VAL A 68 -9.28 -7.14 -3.00
N HIS A 69 -7.95 -7.18 -3.01
CA HIS A 69 -7.16 -8.30 -3.46
C HIS A 69 -6.40 -8.90 -2.29
N ARG A 70 -6.49 -10.23 -2.12
CA ARG A 70 -5.68 -10.94 -1.13
C ARG A 70 -4.36 -11.36 -1.76
N GLY A 71 -3.31 -10.61 -1.48
CA GLY A 71 -2.00 -10.84 -2.06
C GLY A 71 -1.15 -9.58 -2.09
N GLU A 72 -0.03 -9.67 -2.78
CA GLU A 72 0.87 -8.56 -3.04
C GLU A 72 0.30 -7.64 -4.14
N VAL A 73 0.70 -6.37 -4.11
CA VAL A 73 0.17 -5.34 -5.03
C VAL A 73 0.48 -5.64 -6.51
N ASP A 74 1.57 -6.34 -6.81
CA ASP A 74 1.95 -6.69 -8.18
C ASP A 74 0.86 -7.53 -8.87
N GLY A 75 0.16 -8.38 -8.11
CA GLY A 75 -0.94 -9.21 -8.61
C GLY A 75 -2.18 -8.43 -9.10
N VAL A 76 -2.30 -7.15 -8.77
CA VAL A 76 -3.42 -6.28 -9.19
C VAL A 76 -2.96 -5.06 -10.01
N LEU A 77 -1.66 -4.78 -10.05
CA LEU A 77 -1.14 -3.53 -10.61
C LEU A 77 -1.44 -3.36 -12.09
N ASP A 78 -1.25 -4.39 -12.91
CA ASP A 78 -1.51 -4.31 -14.36
C ASP A 78 -2.99 -4.02 -14.65
N GLN A 79 -3.90 -4.67 -13.91
CA GLN A 79 -5.34 -4.41 -14.00
C GLN A 79 -5.68 -2.95 -13.66
N VAL A 80 -5.05 -2.39 -12.62
CA VAL A 80 -5.25 -0.99 -12.21
C VAL A 80 -4.74 -0.03 -13.28
N VAL A 81 -3.55 -0.29 -13.84
CA VAL A 81 -2.96 0.55 -14.88
C VAL A 81 -3.82 0.55 -16.14
N GLU A 82 -4.32 -0.61 -16.56
CA GLU A 82 -5.24 -0.74 -17.70
C GLU A 82 -6.57 -0.01 -17.48
N ARG A 83 -7.14 -0.12 -16.27
CA ARG A 83 -8.35 0.61 -15.88
C ARG A 83 -8.14 2.12 -15.90
N ALA A 84 -6.95 2.58 -15.55
CA ALA A 84 -6.63 3.99 -15.39
C ALA A 84 -6.07 4.67 -16.66
N VAL A 85 -6.10 4.03 -17.84
CA VAL A 85 -5.52 4.59 -19.09
C VAL A 85 -6.03 6.00 -19.42
N ARG A 86 -7.29 6.31 -19.10
CA ARG A 86 -7.91 7.62 -19.34
C ARG A 86 -8.30 8.34 -18.04
N GLU A 87 -7.85 7.85 -16.90
CA GLU A 87 -8.22 8.37 -15.57
C GLU A 87 -6.97 8.67 -14.72
N PRO A 88 -6.97 9.77 -13.93
CA PRO A 88 -5.88 10.02 -12.99
C PRO A 88 -5.73 8.83 -12.05
N LEU A 89 -4.49 8.44 -11.74
CA LEU A 89 -4.26 7.39 -10.75
C LEU A 89 -3.32 7.86 -9.67
N PHE A 90 -3.72 7.56 -8.45
CA PHE A 90 -2.96 7.79 -7.24
C PHE A 90 -2.54 6.43 -6.68
N LEU A 91 -1.23 6.19 -6.57
CA LEU A 91 -0.66 4.97 -6.03
C LEU A 91 -0.11 5.25 -4.63
N PHE A 92 -0.56 4.50 -3.63
CA PHE A 92 -0.05 4.56 -2.27
C PHE A 92 0.59 3.23 -1.87
N LEU A 93 1.87 3.26 -1.48
CA LEU A 93 2.64 2.05 -1.12
C LEU A 93 3.15 2.14 0.33
N ASP A 94 2.76 1.18 1.17
CA ASP A 94 3.13 1.07 2.59
C ASP A 94 3.20 -0.43 3.00
N PRO A 95 4.33 -1.00 3.47
CA PRO A 95 5.62 -0.37 3.82
C PRO A 95 6.65 -0.26 2.67
N CYS A 96 7.66 0.57 2.91
CA CYS A 96 8.80 0.86 2.03
C CYS A 96 9.47 -0.38 1.40
N GLY A 97 9.60 -0.40 0.06
CA GLY A 97 10.70 -1.05 -0.66
C GLY A 97 10.68 -2.58 -0.77
N LEU A 98 9.62 -3.26 -0.32
CA LEU A 98 9.50 -4.74 -0.41
C LEU A 98 8.24 -5.21 -1.15
N VAL A 99 7.31 -4.30 -1.45
CA VAL A 99 5.97 -4.66 -1.94
C VAL A 99 5.88 -4.63 -3.46
N LEU A 100 6.72 -3.83 -4.13
CA LEU A 100 6.82 -3.79 -5.59
C LEU A 100 8.30 -3.73 -6.02
N PRO A 101 8.76 -4.61 -6.93
CA PRO A 101 10.11 -4.52 -7.50
C PRO A 101 10.35 -3.15 -8.14
N GLN A 102 11.57 -2.62 -8.03
CA GLN A 102 11.93 -1.32 -8.60
C GLN A 102 11.66 -1.28 -10.11
N ASP A 103 12.01 -2.35 -10.83
CA ASP A 103 11.80 -2.42 -12.28
C ASP A 103 10.32 -2.37 -12.66
N ARG A 104 9.45 -2.99 -11.86
CA ARG A 104 7.99 -2.90 -12.05
C ARG A 104 7.48 -1.48 -11.79
N LEU A 105 8.02 -0.78 -10.78
CA LEU A 105 7.67 0.61 -10.53
C LEU A 105 8.09 1.51 -11.72
N VAL A 106 9.31 1.30 -12.24
CA VAL A 106 9.83 2.03 -13.39
C VAL A 106 9.03 1.72 -14.65
N GLU A 107 8.69 0.45 -14.89
CA GLU A 107 7.84 0.04 -16.02
C GLU A 107 6.50 0.80 -16.00
N VAL A 108 5.82 0.81 -14.86
CA VAL A 108 4.53 1.50 -14.72
C VAL A 108 4.66 3.01 -14.91
N LEU A 109 5.58 3.65 -14.19
CA LEU A 109 5.69 5.12 -14.17
C LEU A 109 6.34 5.68 -15.44
N ALA A 110 7.43 5.07 -15.90
CA ALA A 110 8.28 5.61 -16.96
C ALA A 110 8.01 5.00 -18.34
N GLN A 111 7.29 3.87 -18.44
CA GLN A 111 6.95 3.27 -19.72
C GLN A 111 5.45 3.32 -20.00
N LYS A 112 4.61 2.78 -19.11
CA LYS A 112 3.16 2.73 -19.34
C LYS A 112 2.46 4.08 -19.19
N ARG A 113 2.99 4.96 -18.33
CA ARG A 113 2.31 6.21 -17.90
C ARG A 113 3.16 7.48 -18.05
N ARG A 114 4.22 7.44 -18.86
CA ARG A 114 5.18 8.54 -19.00
C ARG A 114 4.60 9.74 -19.72
N GLY A 115 4.46 10.87 -19.02
CA GLY A 115 4.10 12.16 -19.61
C GLY A 115 2.72 12.19 -20.29
N THR A 116 1.94 11.12 -20.15
CA THR A 116 0.58 11.03 -20.66
C THR A 116 -0.36 11.62 -19.62
N ARG A 117 -1.27 12.48 -20.07
CA ARG A 117 -2.43 12.83 -19.26
C ARG A 117 -3.46 11.70 -19.38
N PRO A 118 -4.19 11.40 -18.29
CA PRO A 118 -4.13 12.06 -16.97
C PRO A 118 -2.98 11.58 -16.06
N ALA A 119 -2.63 12.42 -15.07
CA ALA A 119 -1.42 12.25 -14.27
C ALA A 119 -1.44 10.99 -13.38
N THR A 120 -0.23 10.48 -13.11
CA THR A 120 0.03 9.50 -12.04
C THR A 120 0.69 10.20 -10.87
N GLU A 121 0.12 10.09 -9.68
CA GLU A 121 0.75 10.52 -8.44
C GLU A 121 1.13 9.29 -7.61
N LEU A 122 2.36 9.26 -7.12
CA LEU A 122 2.87 8.19 -6.26
C LEU A 122 3.21 8.78 -4.90
N LEU A 123 2.60 8.22 -3.85
CA LEU A 123 2.99 8.43 -2.47
C LEU A 123 3.54 7.11 -1.91
N MET A 124 4.79 7.12 -1.48
CA MET A 124 5.43 5.95 -0.90
C MET A 124 5.98 6.29 0.48
N ASN A 125 5.69 5.43 1.46
CA ASN A 125 6.32 5.53 2.77
C ASN A 125 7.78 5.06 2.66
N PHE A 126 8.74 5.82 3.18
CA PHE A 126 10.18 5.51 3.11
C PHE A 126 10.77 5.35 4.52
N SER A 127 11.27 4.16 4.85
CA SER A 127 11.79 3.84 6.20
C SER A 127 13.32 3.88 6.24
N MET A 128 13.89 4.81 7.01
CA MET A 128 15.35 4.92 7.23
C MET A 128 15.95 3.63 7.82
N MET A 129 15.19 2.91 8.66
CA MET A 129 15.62 1.62 9.21
C MET A 129 15.72 0.53 8.15
N ALA A 130 14.81 0.49 7.17
CA ALA A 130 14.90 -0.44 6.05
C ALA A 130 16.14 -0.16 5.20
N VAL A 131 16.42 1.12 4.92
CA VAL A 131 17.63 1.57 4.22
C VAL A 131 18.91 1.16 4.97
N TRP A 132 18.95 1.34 6.30
CA TRP A 132 20.12 0.94 7.10
C TRP A 132 20.30 -0.58 7.16
N ARG A 133 19.22 -1.35 7.19
CA ARG A 133 19.28 -2.82 7.14
C ARG A 133 19.85 -3.31 5.81
N LEU A 134 19.53 -2.62 4.71
CA LEU A 134 20.11 -2.85 3.38
C LEU A 134 21.59 -2.45 3.34
N GLY A 135 21.93 -1.25 3.81
CA GLY A 135 23.30 -0.76 3.85
C GLY A 135 24.24 -1.59 4.73
N GLY A 136 23.73 -2.15 5.83
CA GLY A 136 24.47 -3.07 6.70
C GLY A 136 24.72 -4.44 6.07
N HIS A 137 23.81 -4.93 5.21
CA HIS A 137 24.03 -6.16 4.45
C HIS A 137 25.05 -5.97 3.32
N VAL A 138 24.98 -4.86 2.59
CA VAL A 138 25.89 -4.56 1.47
C VAL A 138 27.33 -4.30 1.95
N ARG A 139 27.52 -3.82 3.19
CA ARG A 139 28.84 -3.52 3.77
C ARG A 139 29.43 -4.65 4.63
N SER A 140 28.73 -5.79 4.77
CA SER A 140 29.18 -6.92 5.59
C SER A 140 30.22 -7.77 4.85
N PRO A 141 31.40 -8.08 5.45
CA PRO A 141 32.41 -8.99 4.86
C PRO A 141 31.95 -10.46 4.80
N ARG A 142 30.82 -10.79 5.46
CA ARG A 142 30.11 -12.07 5.37
C ARG A 142 28.70 -11.77 4.85
N GLY A 143 28.60 -11.19 3.65
CA GLY A 143 27.33 -10.97 2.98
C GLY A 143 26.60 -12.29 2.85
N ASN A 144 25.49 -12.45 3.55
CA ASN A 144 24.64 -13.61 3.39
C ASN A 144 23.88 -13.43 2.07
N GLU A 145 24.39 -14.04 0.99
CA GLU A 145 23.88 -13.92 -0.39
C GLU A 145 22.40 -14.35 -0.53
N LYS A 146 21.81 -14.94 0.51
CA LYS A 146 20.37 -15.26 0.59
C LYS A 146 19.46 -14.05 0.84
N SER A 147 19.99 -12.91 1.25
CA SER A 147 19.19 -11.70 1.51
C SER A 147 18.91 -10.87 0.24
N PRO A 148 19.87 -10.72 -0.70
CA PRO A 148 19.59 -10.20 -2.03
C PRO A 148 18.76 -11.14 -2.91
N GLN A 149 18.89 -12.47 -2.75
CA GLN A 149 18.11 -13.45 -3.54
C GLN A 149 16.59 -13.36 -3.35
N ARG A 150 16.10 -12.79 -2.24
CA ARG A 150 14.66 -12.53 -2.09
C ARG A 150 14.15 -11.31 -2.86
N PHE A 151 15.03 -10.56 -3.51
CA PHE A 151 14.67 -9.38 -4.30
C PHE A 151 14.65 -9.63 -5.81
N ASP A 152 15.44 -10.57 -6.32
CA ASP A 152 15.49 -10.87 -7.76
C ASP A 152 14.61 -12.08 -8.18
N ASP A 153 14.13 -12.89 -7.23
CA ASP A 153 13.33 -14.10 -7.52
C ASP A 153 11.79 -13.89 -7.37
N VAL A 154 11.28 -12.67 -7.61
CA VAL A 154 9.83 -12.40 -7.73
C VAL A 154 9.48 -11.98 -9.15
#